data_AF-A0A9D5NPL8-F1
#
_entry.id   AF-A0A9D5NPL8-F1
#
_cell.length_a   1.000
_cell.length_b   1.000
_cell.length_c   1.000
_cell.angle_alpha   90.00
_cell.angle_beta   90.00
_cell.angle_gamma   90.00
#
_symmetry.space_group_name_H-M   'P 1'
#
loop_
_entity.id
_entity.type
_entity.pdbx_description
1 polymer ?
#
loop_
_entity_poly.entity_id
_entity_poly.type
_entity_poly.pdbx_seq_one_letter_code
_entity_poly.pdbx_strand_id
1 'polypeptide(L)'
;MKKLSMTLATVCCCITLLSSCAIDNADNPVSPTYSEEPAYTILYYGHGGGNREYYYLQKIADFYNASSDALKRVNVVVQYKFSTAENLAKQKYFGVDSCELYGSKTIRWALDPAKTFKEQAYDPASIYGAGNADLTSPDSLANFIKWAVNAYPAKKYMLIVHDHGGGYTPDGELPEAETAAAARRSLVGDDGYSGHHFTAKSFRRALTTSGVHFETLFMDACLMNNLEYQFELHDLCDYVIAPTYSKPSIDGAYRMIPEVLGQPMVDIEKALDEYCKACVQSWDKDMNADDTTPVYTDMTVTRTASIPQLGKMLRQFTDRLCDTYTNGTDAQRAAIDSCTARATKVQLNQPNYDAIKYVRSLVTALPEVYGDDFFKQMGDAFDNCIVAQYFSHYLTIHKYMVDYSVLLGAEGAYAYIFWEDNPKTGSKHPDGGYVYAENGDYQYLYLKPTDNPEYYTGELIGNKRNWGSTLAATYEQLAFDRIVGWSRWLRLNKQWPNMFCASGLDFELPMPKEKNS
;
A
#
# COMPACT_ATOMS: atom_id res chain seq x y z
N MET A 1 31.33 29.49 74.62
CA MET A 1 32.01 28.56 75.54
C MET A 1 31.74 27.14 75.10
N LYS A 2 32.81 26.33 75.04
CA LYS A 2 32.90 24.96 74.50
C LYS A 2 32.21 23.91 75.39
N LYS A 3 31.59 22.90 74.76
CA LYS A 3 31.78 21.42 74.93
C LYS A 3 30.49 20.70 74.46
N LEU A 4 30.43 20.11 73.27
CA LEU A 4 30.88 18.77 72.81
C LEU A 4 29.94 17.61 73.19
N SER A 5 29.19 17.10 72.20
CA SER A 5 28.72 15.71 71.98
C SER A 5 27.93 15.69 70.65
N MET A 6 28.51 15.28 69.50
CA MET A 6 28.24 13.99 68.82
C MET A 6 26.84 13.42 69.15
N THR A 7 25.90 13.17 68.22
CA THR A 7 26.03 12.38 66.97
C THR A 7 24.82 12.61 66.03
N LEU A 8 25.07 12.56 64.71
CA LEU A 8 24.21 12.41 63.52
C LEU A 8 22.66 12.40 63.64
N ALA A 9 22.03 13.28 62.86
CA ALA A 9 20.59 13.25 62.55
C ALA A 9 20.30 12.24 61.42
N THR A 10 19.47 11.24 61.71
CA THR A 10 18.95 10.25 60.78
C THR A 10 17.60 10.73 60.23
N VAL A 11 17.47 10.80 58.90
CA VAL A 11 16.18 10.99 58.20
C VAL A 11 15.81 9.69 57.49
N CYS A 12 14.67 9.16 57.89
CA CYS A 12 13.71 8.27 57.22
C CYS A 12 14.20 7.27 56.15
N CYS A 13 14.20 5.99 56.53
CA CYS A 13 13.67 4.91 55.69
C CYS A 13 13.05 3.84 56.62
N CYS A 14 11.73 3.77 56.66
CA CYS A 14 10.99 2.73 57.38
C CYS A 14 11.12 1.40 56.61
N ILE A 15 11.87 0.47 57.17
CA ILE A 15 11.71 -0.97 56.91
C ILE A 15 11.33 -1.58 58.25
N THR A 16 10.08 -2.01 58.40
CA THR A 16 9.66 -2.90 59.49
C THR A 16 9.11 -4.18 58.90
N LEU A 17 9.97 -5.20 58.93
CA LEU A 17 9.61 -6.62 58.87
C LEU A 17 8.91 -6.99 60.19
N LEU A 18 7.75 -7.64 60.09
CA LEU A 18 7.19 -8.44 61.18
C LEU A 18 7.30 -9.92 60.80
N SER A 19 7.78 -10.68 61.77
CA SER A 19 8.20 -12.08 61.72
C SER A 19 7.04 -13.08 61.65
N SER A 20 7.32 -14.20 60.98
CA SER A 20 6.54 -15.42 60.84
C SER A 20 6.27 -16.19 62.15
N CYS A 21 5.10 -16.81 62.25
CA CYS A 21 4.93 -18.15 62.84
C CYS A 21 4.49 -19.10 61.71
N ALA A 22 5.22 -20.19 61.52
CA ALA A 22 5.00 -21.19 60.49
C ALA A 22 3.97 -22.25 60.92
N ILE A 23 3.09 -22.66 60.00
CA ILE A 23 2.57 -24.03 59.88
C ILE A 23 2.43 -24.36 58.38
N ASP A 24 3.05 -25.47 57.98
CA ASP A 24 3.23 -26.01 56.62
C ASP A 24 1.93 -26.33 55.86
N ASN A 25 1.91 -26.06 54.54
CA ASN A 25 2.11 -27.10 53.50
C ASN A 25 1.81 -26.57 52.08
N ALA A 26 2.76 -26.85 51.18
CA ALA A 26 2.68 -26.93 49.71
C ALA A 26 2.44 -25.64 48.86
N ASP A 27 3.30 -25.54 47.84
CA ASP A 27 3.26 -24.73 46.61
C ASP A 27 3.73 -23.25 46.63
N ASN A 28 4.90 -23.04 46.01
CA ASN A 28 5.44 -21.76 45.53
C ASN A 28 4.61 -21.18 44.36
N PRO A 29 4.94 -19.96 43.90
CA PRO A 29 4.35 -18.68 44.27
C PRO A 29 3.14 -18.32 43.40
N VAL A 30 2.09 -17.72 43.99
CA VAL A 30 1.09 -16.97 43.19
C VAL A 30 1.48 -15.50 43.21
N SER A 31 1.96 -15.00 42.07
CA SER A 31 1.94 -13.57 41.70
C SER A 31 2.19 -13.40 40.19
N PRO A 32 1.51 -12.50 39.48
CA PRO A 32 0.19 -11.89 39.70
C PRO A 32 -0.82 -12.29 38.61
N THR A 33 -2.11 -12.14 38.90
CA THR A 33 -3.16 -12.11 37.87
C THR A 33 -3.00 -10.85 37.02
N TYR A 34 -2.32 -10.98 35.87
CA TYR A 34 -2.28 -9.94 34.86
C TYR A 34 -3.62 -9.88 34.12
N SER A 35 -4.44 -8.88 34.47
CA SER A 35 -5.46 -8.34 33.57
C SER A 35 -4.76 -7.32 32.67
N GLU A 36 -3.85 -7.76 31.79
CA GLU A 36 -3.21 -6.84 30.85
C GLU A 36 -4.10 -6.64 29.63
N GLU A 37 -4.34 -5.38 29.28
CA GLU A 37 -4.89 -5.00 27.99
C GLU A 37 -4.13 -5.73 26.86
N PRO A 38 -4.83 -6.22 25.81
CA PRO A 38 -4.20 -6.87 24.66
C PRO A 38 -3.02 -6.05 24.11
N ALA A 39 -1.98 -6.76 23.64
CA ALA A 39 -0.81 -6.11 23.06
C ALA A 39 -1.18 -5.36 21.78
N TYR A 40 -2.05 -5.95 20.96
CA TYR A 40 -2.50 -5.38 19.69
C TYR A 40 -4.01 -5.43 19.54
N THR A 41 -4.54 -4.45 18.81
CA THR A 41 -5.80 -4.57 18.10
C THR A 41 -5.52 -4.42 16.61
N ILE A 42 -5.89 -5.44 15.84
CA ILE A 42 -5.88 -5.45 14.37
C ILE A 42 -7.25 -4.96 13.89
N LEU A 43 -7.25 -3.88 13.11
CA LEU A 43 -8.42 -3.29 12.49
C LEU A 43 -8.42 -3.67 11.02
N TYR A 44 -9.34 -4.52 10.58
CA TYR A 44 -9.54 -4.84 9.18
C TYR A 44 -10.69 -4.01 8.60
N TYR A 45 -10.41 -3.27 7.53
CA TYR A 45 -11.38 -2.44 6.82
C TYR A 45 -11.37 -2.77 5.34
N GLY A 46 -12.48 -3.27 4.80
CA GLY A 46 -12.48 -3.70 3.39
C GLY A 46 -13.83 -3.74 2.70
N HIS A 47 -13.78 -3.90 1.39
CA HIS A 47 -14.93 -4.00 0.49
C HIS A 47 -14.83 -5.29 -0.33
N GLY A 48 -15.97 -5.85 -0.75
CA GLY A 48 -16.05 -7.09 -1.53
C GLY A 48 -15.54 -7.05 -2.96
N GLY A 49 -15.08 -5.88 -3.42
CA GLY A 49 -14.37 -5.69 -4.68
C GLY A 49 -15.17 -5.99 -5.94
N GLY A 50 -16.50 -6.06 -5.85
CA GLY A 50 -17.41 -6.28 -6.96
C GLY A 50 -17.45 -7.74 -7.46
N ASN A 51 -16.31 -8.38 -7.70
CA ASN A 51 -16.23 -9.75 -8.23
C ASN A 51 -15.24 -10.67 -7.49
N ARG A 52 -14.69 -10.25 -6.35
CA ARG A 52 -13.64 -10.99 -5.62
C ARG A 52 -14.00 -11.36 -4.19
N GLU A 53 -15.28 -11.23 -3.85
CA GLU A 53 -15.86 -11.43 -2.52
C GLU A 53 -15.38 -12.74 -1.86
N TYR A 54 -15.42 -13.84 -2.63
CA TYR A 54 -14.98 -15.17 -2.19
C TYR A 54 -13.58 -15.16 -1.59
N TYR A 55 -12.64 -14.59 -2.32
CA TYR A 55 -11.24 -14.58 -1.92
C TYR A 55 -10.98 -13.63 -0.75
N TYR A 56 -11.73 -12.54 -0.67
CA TYR A 56 -11.55 -11.52 0.35
C TYR A 56 -12.06 -12.00 1.70
N LEU A 57 -13.24 -12.64 1.73
CA LEU A 57 -13.75 -13.24 2.96
C LEU A 57 -12.94 -14.43 3.43
N GLN A 58 -12.26 -15.17 2.54
CA GLN A 58 -11.31 -16.21 2.95
C GLN A 58 -10.15 -15.64 3.76
N LYS A 59 -9.63 -14.45 3.41
CA LYS A 59 -8.57 -13.79 4.17
C LYS A 59 -9.05 -13.44 5.58
N ILE A 60 -10.26 -12.90 5.70
CA ILE A 60 -10.86 -12.59 7.01
C ILE A 60 -11.11 -13.86 7.81
N ALA A 61 -11.60 -14.92 7.15
CA ALA A 61 -11.82 -16.22 7.78
C ALA A 61 -10.51 -16.85 8.29
N ASP A 62 -9.39 -16.61 7.61
CA ASP A 62 -8.10 -17.16 8.03
C ASP A 62 -7.62 -16.61 9.38
N PHE A 63 -8.02 -15.41 9.80
CA PHE A 63 -7.76 -14.94 11.17
C PHE A 63 -8.27 -15.91 12.26
N TYR A 64 -9.36 -16.64 11.99
CA TYR A 64 -9.94 -17.61 12.94
C TYR A 64 -9.08 -18.87 13.10
N ASN A 65 -8.12 -19.09 12.20
CA ASN A 65 -7.19 -20.23 12.26
C ASN A 65 -5.97 -19.94 13.15
N ALA A 66 -5.84 -18.72 13.69
CA ALA A 66 -4.77 -18.36 14.61
C ALA A 66 -4.90 -19.10 15.95
N SER A 67 -3.76 -19.32 16.63
CA SER A 67 -3.77 -19.99 17.93
C SER A 67 -4.59 -19.24 18.99
N SER A 68 -5.23 -19.97 19.91
CA SER A 68 -5.98 -19.38 21.00
C SER A 68 -5.12 -18.52 21.93
N ASP A 69 -3.82 -18.83 22.07
CA ASP A 69 -2.89 -18.01 22.85
C ASP A 69 -2.55 -16.68 22.17
N ALA A 70 -2.46 -16.66 20.84
CA ALA A 70 -2.33 -15.43 20.07
C ALA A 70 -3.58 -14.55 20.21
N LEU A 71 -4.77 -15.14 20.05
CA LEU A 71 -6.06 -14.43 20.14
C LEU A 71 -6.41 -13.95 21.57
N LYS A 72 -5.74 -14.44 22.62
CA LYS A 72 -5.82 -13.85 23.97
C LYS A 72 -5.04 -12.54 24.10
N ARG A 73 -4.06 -12.31 23.23
CA ARG A 73 -3.14 -11.15 23.27
C ARG A 73 -3.41 -10.15 22.15
N VAL A 74 -4.23 -10.52 21.17
CA VAL A 74 -4.54 -9.72 19.98
C VAL A 74 -6.04 -9.71 19.77
N ASN A 75 -6.64 -8.52 19.72
CA ASN A 75 -7.99 -8.36 19.21
C ASN A 75 -7.96 -8.29 17.68
N VAL A 76 -8.95 -8.90 17.02
CA VAL A 76 -9.20 -8.68 15.59
C VAL A 76 -10.60 -8.12 15.44
N VAL A 77 -10.71 -6.93 14.86
CA VAL A 77 -11.98 -6.27 14.60
C VAL A 77 -12.12 -5.95 13.12
N VAL A 78 -13.33 -6.11 12.60
CA VAL A 78 -13.58 -6.09 11.16
C VAL A 78 -14.73 -5.13 10.88
N GLN A 79 -14.54 -4.25 9.91
CA GLN A 79 -15.64 -3.62 9.18
C GLN A 79 -15.50 -3.96 7.71
N TYR A 80 -16.54 -4.57 7.16
CA TYR A 80 -16.52 -5.09 5.81
C TYR A 80 -17.83 -4.77 5.11
N LYS A 81 -17.74 -4.20 3.91
CA LYS A 81 -18.91 -3.95 3.06
C LYS A 81 -18.96 -4.93 1.91
N PHE A 82 -20.06 -5.66 1.84
CA PHE A 82 -20.34 -6.63 0.80
C PHE A 82 -20.62 -5.94 -0.54
N SER A 83 -20.27 -6.62 -1.63
CA SER A 83 -20.65 -6.21 -2.99
C SER A 83 -22.18 -6.11 -3.16
N THR A 84 -22.64 -5.56 -4.28
CA THR A 84 -24.09 -5.51 -4.58
C THR A 84 -24.72 -6.89 -4.56
N ALA A 85 -26.03 -6.97 -4.26
CA ALA A 85 -26.76 -8.23 -4.31
C ALA A 85 -26.65 -8.91 -5.70
N GLU A 86 -26.61 -8.13 -6.78
CA GLU A 86 -26.40 -8.64 -8.14
C GLU A 86 -25.04 -9.31 -8.30
N ASN A 87 -23.99 -8.66 -7.81
CA ASN A 87 -22.62 -9.16 -7.87
C ASN A 87 -22.42 -10.41 -7.00
N LEU A 88 -23.03 -10.44 -5.81
CA LEU A 88 -23.05 -11.62 -4.95
C LEU A 88 -23.76 -12.79 -5.62
N ALA A 89 -24.91 -12.55 -6.27
CA ALA A 89 -25.67 -13.58 -6.96
C ALA A 89 -24.91 -14.21 -8.16
N LYS A 90 -23.99 -13.46 -8.78
CA LYS A 90 -23.10 -13.98 -9.84
C LYS A 90 -22.02 -14.91 -9.27
N GLN A 91 -21.60 -14.68 -8.03
CA GLN A 91 -20.52 -15.42 -7.36
C GLN A 91 -21.06 -16.56 -6.48
N LYS A 92 -21.86 -17.49 -7.02
CA LYS A 92 -22.59 -18.60 -6.33
C LYS A 92 -21.77 -19.56 -5.42
N TYR A 93 -20.58 -19.18 -4.98
CA TYR A 93 -19.55 -19.98 -4.34
C TYR A 93 -19.45 -19.82 -2.82
N PHE A 94 -20.30 -19.02 -2.18
CA PHE A 94 -20.42 -19.09 -0.73
C PHE A 94 -21.39 -20.20 -0.37
N GLY A 95 -20.92 -21.25 0.30
CA GLY A 95 -21.78 -22.26 0.92
C GLY A 95 -22.63 -21.70 2.06
N VAL A 96 -23.47 -20.71 1.76
CA VAL A 96 -24.43 -19.96 2.57
C VAL A 96 -25.61 -19.65 1.64
N ASP A 97 -26.78 -20.20 1.93
CA ASP A 97 -27.96 -20.17 1.04
C ASP A 97 -28.67 -18.79 0.94
N SER A 98 -27.98 -17.67 1.22
CA SER A 98 -28.62 -16.34 1.30
C SER A 98 -27.65 -15.14 1.31
N CYS A 99 -26.46 -15.26 0.72
CA CYS A 99 -25.47 -14.17 0.74
C CYS A 99 -25.99 -12.87 0.08
N GLU A 100 -26.91 -12.94 -0.88
CA GLU A 100 -27.54 -11.76 -1.48
C GLU A 100 -28.29 -10.87 -0.47
N LEU A 101 -28.71 -11.41 0.68
CA LEU A 101 -29.34 -10.62 1.76
C LEU A 101 -28.38 -9.58 2.35
N TYR A 102 -27.08 -9.76 2.16
CA TYR A 102 -26.03 -8.86 2.64
C TYR A 102 -25.60 -7.86 1.57
N GLY A 103 -26.20 -7.88 0.37
CA GLY A 103 -25.84 -6.99 -0.73
C GLY A 103 -25.76 -5.51 -0.31
N SER A 104 -24.61 -4.89 -0.59
CA SER A 104 -24.26 -3.50 -0.23
C SER A 104 -24.26 -3.18 1.28
N LYS A 105 -24.53 -4.16 2.15
CA LYS A 105 -24.53 -3.94 3.61
C LYS A 105 -23.10 -3.91 4.14
N THR A 106 -22.90 -3.08 5.15
CA THR A 106 -21.68 -3.08 5.95
C THR A 106 -21.91 -3.90 7.20
N ILE A 107 -21.03 -4.86 7.48
CA ILE A 107 -21.01 -5.65 8.70
C ILE A 107 -19.81 -5.22 9.54
N ARG A 108 -20.02 -5.07 10.84
CA ARG A 108 -18.97 -4.69 11.79
C ARG A 108 -18.99 -5.63 12.98
N TRP A 109 -17.88 -6.34 13.24
CA TRP A 109 -17.79 -7.29 14.35
C TRP A 109 -16.37 -7.38 14.90
N ALA A 110 -16.23 -8.04 16.04
CA ALA A 110 -14.94 -8.48 16.56
C ALA A 110 -14.89 -10.00 16.56
N LEU A 111 -13.73 -10.56 16.23
CA LEU A 111 -13.51 -11.99 16.18
C LEU A 111 -13.72 -12.59 17.58
N ASP A 112 -14.61 -13.57 17.68
CA ASP A 112 -14.83 -14.39 18.87
C ASP A 112 -14.33 -15.80 18.58
N PRO A 113 -13.24 -16.27 19.20
CA PRO A 113 -12.68 -17.59 18.92
C PRO A 113 -13.60 -18.75 19.34
N ALA A 114 -14.68 -18.47 20.10
CA ALA A 114 -15.70 -19.45 20.42
C ALA A 114 -16.75 -19.62 19.30
N LYS A 115 -16.72 -18.75 18.28
CA LYS A 115 -17.65 -18.77 17.14
C LYS A 115 -16.90 -19.01 15.83
N THR A 116 -17.60 -19.56 14.87
CA THR A 116 -17.09 -19.68 13.49
C THR A 116 -17.18 -18.34 12.76
N PHE A 117 -16.32 -18.15 11.76
CA PHE A 117 -16.39 -17.00 10.86
C PHE A 117 -17.81 -16.77 10.31
N LYS A 118 -18.50 -17.84 9.88
CA LYS A 118 -19.84 -17.72 9.29
C LYS A 118 -20.88 -17.22 10.29
N GLU A 119 -20.79 -17.62 11.55
CA GLU A 119 -21.71 -17.17 12.60
C GLU A 119 -21.57 -15.68 12.92
N GLN A 120 -20.44 -15.05 12.58
CA GLN A 120 -20.19 -13.63 12.86
C GLN A 120 -20.29 -12.74 11.62
N ALA A 121 -19.67 -13.16 10.51
CA ALA A 121 -19.67 -12.39 9.26
C ALA A 121 -21.06 -12.28 8.63
N TYR A 122 -21.96 -13.21 8.96
CA TYR A 122 -23.35 -13.24 8.50
C TYR A 122 -24.34 -13.16 9.67
N ASP A 123 -24.01 -12.44 10.74
CA ASP A 123 -24.95 -12.12 11.80
C ASP A 123 -25.73 -10.83 11.44
N PRO A 124 -27.07 -10.89 11.25
CA PRO A 124 -27.87 -9.70 10.99
C PRO A 124 -27.78 -8.63 12.10
N ALA A 125 -27.46 -9.03 13.35
CA ALA A 125 -27.27 -8.09 14.44
C ALA A 125 -25.96 -7.27 14.31
N SER A 126 -25.02 -7.72 13.48
CA SER A 126 -23.74 -7.06 13.20
C SER A 126 -23.81 -6.11 11.99
N ILE A 127 -24.99 -5.96 11.37
CA ILE A 127 -25.20 -4.95 10.31
C ILE A 127 -25.01 -3.55 10.90
N TYR A 128 -24.09 -2.80 10.30
CA TYR A 128 -23.75 -1.45 10.71
C TYR A 128 -24.09 -0.43 9.62
N GLY A 129 -24.64 0.71 10.04
CA GLY A 129 -24.91 1.83 9.16
C GLY A 129 -26.05 1.60 8.17
N ALA A 130 -26.26 2.57 7.29
CA ALA A 130 -27.23 2.43 6.21
C ALA A 130 -26.67 1.49 5.13
N GLY A 131 -27.53 0.72 4.45
CA GLY A 131 -27.12 -0.17 3.36
C GLY A 131 -26.56 0.55 2.12
N ASN A 132 -26.56 1.88 2.14
CA ASN A 132 -26.02 2.76 1.11
C ASN A 132 -24.98 3.74 1.69
N ALA A 133 -24.29 3.38 2.78
CA ALA A 133 -23.20 4.19 3.28
C ALA A 133 -21.96 4.04 2.39
N ASP A 134 -21.31 5.15 2.06
CA ASP A 134 -20.05 5.15 1.32
C ASP A 134 -18.91 4.65 2.23
N LEU A 135 -18.34 3.49 1.90
CA LEU A 135 -17.24 2.91 2.69
C LEU A 135 -15.96 3.77 2.56
N THR A 136 -15.82 4.51 1.47
CA THR A 136 -14.62 5.31 1.16
C THR A 136 -14.73 6.76 1.64
N SER A 137 -15.81 7.08 2.35
CA SER A 137 -15.90 8.34 3.10
C SER A 137 -14.86 8.38 4.22
N PRO A 138 -14.08 9.48 4.35
CA PRO A 138 -13.13 9.64 5.46
C PRO A 138 -13.78 9.50 6.84
N ASP A 139 -15.04 9.92 6.97
CA ASP A 139 -15.77 9.85 8.24
C ASP A 139 -16.17 8.41 8.59
N SER A 140 -16.41 7.56 7.59
CA SER A 140 -16.73 6.13 7.79
C SER A 140 -15.54 5.39 8.40
N LEU A 141 -14.35 5.54 7.81
CA LEU A 141 -13.14 4.91 8.33
C LEU A 141 -12.72 5.53 9.68
N ALA A 142 -12.79 6.85 9.84
CA ALA A 142 -12.51 7.48 11.13
C ALA A 142 -13.47 7.01 12.23
N ASN A 143 -14.75 6.80 11.91
CA ASN A 143 -15.72 6.23 12.85
C ASN A 143 -15.36 4.81 13.25
N PHE A 144 -15.03 3.96 12.27
CA PHE A 144 -14.62 2.59 12.53
C PHE A 144 -13.39 2.52 13.43
N ILE A 145 -12.35 3.30 13.12
CA ILE A 145 -11.13 3.35 13.93
C ILE A 145 -11.45 3.77 15.36
N LYS A 146 -12.22 4.85 15.55
CA LYS A 146 -12.62 5.32 16.89
C LYS A 146 -13.43 4.29 17.66
N TRP A 147 -14.36 3.61 16.98
CA TRP A 147 -15.13 2.53 17.59
C TRP A 147 -14.21 1.38 18.03
N ALA A 148 -13.31 0.95 17.15
CA ALA A 148 -12.40 -0.15 17.40
C ALA A 148 -11.49 0.11 18.59
N VAL A 149 -10.83 1.28 18.65
CA VAL A 149 -9.91 1.59 19.75
C VAL A 149 -10.62 1.80 21.08
N ASN A 150 -11.88 2.25 21.07
CA ASN A 150 -12.69 2.43 22.28
C ASN A 150 -13.27 1.12 22.80
N ALA A 151 -13.74 0.24 21.91
CA ALA A 151 -14.36 -1.03 22.28
C ALA A 151 -13.32 -2.13 22.56
N TYR A 152 -12.17 -2.07 21.89
CA TYR A 152 -11.08 -3.04 21.96
C TYR A 152 -9.74 -2.31 22.14
N PRO A 153 -9.52 -1.65 23.30
CA PRO A 153 -8.27 -0.96 23.58
C PRO A 153 -7.09 -1.93 23.60
N ALA A 154 -5.94 -1.47 23.13
CA ALA A 154 -4.70 -2.22 23.11
C ALA A 154 -3.52 -1.25 23.18
N LYS A 155 -2.33 -1.79 23.48
CA LYS A 155 -1.10 -0.99 23.52
C LYS A 155 -0.70 -0.46 22.15
N LYS A 156 -0.98 -1.22 21.09
CA LYS A 156 -0.61 -0.95 19.70
C LYS A 156 -1.73 -1.29 18.73
N TYR A 157 -1.73 -0.65 17.57
CA TYR A 157 -2.78 -0.79 16.56
C TYR A 157 -2.17 -1.08 15.19
N MET A 158 -2.73 -2.09 14.51
CA MET A 158 -2.50 -2.33 13.09
C MET A 158 -3.77 -2.03 12.32
N LEU A 159 -3.69 -1.22 11.28
CA LEU A 159 -4.80 -1.02 10.34
C LEU A 159 -4.49 -1.74 9.03
N ILE A 160 -5.39 -2.62 8.62
CA ILE A 160 -5.37 -3.29 7.33
C ILE A 160 -6.51 -2.71 6.50
N VAL A 161 -6.18 -2.07 5.38
CA VAL A 161 -7.16 -1.65 4.37
C VAL A 161 -7.06 -2.54 3.16
N HIS A 162 -8.17 -3.15 2.76
CA HIS A 162 -8.20 -4.20 1.75
C HIS A 162 -9.29 -3.95 0.72
N ASP A 163 -8.88 -3.92 -0.55
CA ASP A 163 -9.70 -4.08 -1.77
C ASP A 163 -8.77 -3.87 -2.99
N HIS A 164 -9.22 -3.18 -4.05
CA HIS A 164 -8.44 -2.82 -5.22
C HIS A 164 -7.45 -1.69 -4.91
N GLY A 165 -6.37 -1.66 -5.68
CA GLY A 165 -5.44 -0.55 -5.71
C GLY A 165 -5.01 -0.21 -7.14
N GLY A 166 -4.93 1.07 -7.46
CA GLY A 166 -4.47 1.56 -8.77
C GLY A 166 -3.16 2.32 -8.71
N GLY A 167 -2.56 2.45 -7.52
CA GLY A 167 -1.45 3.34 -7.25
C GLY A 167 -1.90 4.80 -7.18
N TYR A 168 -0.93 5.70 -7.19
CA TYR A 168 -1.20 7.13 -7.19
C TYR A 168 -1.25 7.70 -8.60
N THR A 169 -2.31 8.43 -8.92
CA THR A 169 -2.40 9.28 -10.11
C THR A 169 -3.11 10.60 -9.77
N PRO A 170 -2.80 11.70 -10.47
CA PRO A 170 -3.45 13.00 -10.26
C PRO A 170 -4.98 12.96 -10.41
N ASP A 171 -5.51 12.22 -11.38
CA ASP A 171 -6.96 12.04 -11.58
C ASP A 171 -7.58 11.11 -10.53
N GLY A 172 -6.80 10.21 -9.94
CA GLY A 172 -7.20 9.41 -8.78
C GLY A 172 -7.43 10.24 -7.50
N GLU A 173 -7.08 11.52 -7.47
CA GLU A 173 -7.49 12.43 -6.38
C GLU A 173 -8.92 12.98 -6.55
N LEU A 174 -9.59 12.64 -7.64
CA LEU A 174 -10.98 12.99 -7.89
C LEU A 174 -11.90 11.79 -7.61
N PRO A 175 -13.14 12.02 -7.14
CA PRO A 175 -14.16 10.97 -7.08
C PRO A 175 -14.44 10.41 -8.48
N GLU A 176 -14.66 9.09 -8.61
CA GLU A 176 -14.85 8.39 -9.91
C GLU A 176 -16.01 8.96 -10.76
N ALA A 177 -16.96 9.68 -10.13
CA ALA A 177 -18.09 10.35 -10.79
C ALA A 177 -17.74 11.67 -11.53
N GLU A 178 -16.51 12.17 -11.43
CA GLU A 178 -16.10 13.43 -12.06
C GLU A 178 -15.08 13.22 -13.20
N THR A 179 -15.58 13.10 -14.43
CA THR A 179 -14.92 13.49 -15.70
C THR A 179 -13.59 12.83 -16.12
N ALA A 180 -13.05 11.83 -15.42
CA ALA A 180 -11.86 11.10 -15.88
C ALA A 180 -12.20 10.08 -17.00
N ALA A 181 -11.38 10.04 -18.05
CA ALA A 181 -11.59 9.18 -19.23
C ALA A 181 -11.21 7.72 -18.98
N ALA A 182 -10.29 7.50 -18.04
CA ALA A 182 -9.90 6.20 -17.55
C ALA A 182 -10.42 6.12 -16.11
N ALA A 183 -11.64 5.59 -15.92
CA ALA A 183 -12.15 5.32 -14.58
C ALA A 183 -11.17 4.37 -13.87
N ARG A 184 -10.49 4.87 -12.84
CA ARG A 184 -9.48 4.13 -12.09
C ARG A 184 -9.59 4.49 -10.63
N ARG A 185 -9.42 3.48 -9.79
CA ARG A 185 -9.45 3.59 -8.33
C ARG A 185 -8.06 3.89 -7.83
N SER A 186 -7.94 4.67 -6.75
CA SER A 186 -6.67 4.77 -6.03
C SER A 186 -6.55 3.68 -4.97
N LEU A 187 -7.13 3.83 -3.78
CA LEU A 187 -7.11 2.82 -2.72
C LEU A 187 -8.54 2.49 -2.27
N VAL A 188 -8.95 1.22 -2.31
CA VAL A 188 -10.28 0.72 -1.90
C VAL A 188 -11.45 1.41 -2.60
N GLY A 189 -12.19 0.69 -3.44
CA GLY A 189 -13.35 1.22 -4.15
C GLY A 189 -14.69 0.74 -3.57
N ASP A 190 -15.69 1.63 -3.52
CA ASP A 190 -17.08 1.29 -3.20
C ASP A 190 -17.88 1.00 -4.48
N ASP A 191 -17.48 -0.08 -5.17
CA ASP A 191 -18.03 -0.54 -6.45
C ASP A 191 -19.52 -0.93 -6.38
N GLY A 192 -20.08 -0.99 -5.18
CA GLY A 192 -21.47 -1.36 -4.95
C GLY A 192 -22.40 -0.20 -4.61
N TYR A 193 -21.89 1.04 -4.54
CA TYR A 193 -22.73 2.19 -4.23
C TYR A 193 -22.28 3.50 -4.87
N SER A 194 -21.20 4.13 -4.37
CA SER A 194 -20.79 5.46 -4.82
C SER A 194 -19.87 5.43 -6.03
N GLY A 195 -19.18 4.30 -6.27
CA GLY A 195 -18.04 4.24 -7.16
C GLY A 195 -16.86 5.07 -6.65
N HIS A 196 -16.90 5.62 -5.44
CA HIS A 196 -15.78 6.37 -4.91
C HIS A 196 -14.66 5.43 -4.43
N HIS A 197 -13.46 6.00 -4.28
CA HIS A 197 -12.31 5.35 -3.67
C HIS A 197 -11.66 6.26 -2.64
N PHE A 198 -10.83 5.69 -1.75
CA PHE A 198 -9.93 6.54 -0.98
C PHE A 198 -8.84 7.11 -1.89
N THR A 199 -8.76 8.43 -1.92
CA THR A 199 -7.61 9.16 -2.47
C THR A 199 -6.52 9.22 -1.40
N ALA A 200 -5.29 9.61 -1.74
CA ALA A 200 -4.23 9.75 -0.76
C ALA A 200 -4.62 10.78 0.32
N LYS A 201 -5.24 11.90 -0.09
CA LYS A 201 -5.71 12.94 0.83
C LYS A 201 -6.92 12.50 1.65
N SER A 202 -7.91 11.84 1.05
CA SER A 202 -9.11 11.43 1.77
C SER A 202 -8.78 10.33 2.79
N PHE A 203 -7.83 9.45 2.45
CA PHE A 203 -7.30 8.45 3.36
C PHE A 203 -6.51 9.09 4.52
N ARG A 204 -5.56 9.97 4.23
CA ARG A 204 -4.82 10.73 5.26
C ARG A 204 -5.78 11.47 6.19
N ARG A 205 -6.82 12.11 5.64
CA ARG A 205 -7.86 12.79 6.42
C ARG A 205 -8.57 11.83 7.36
N ALA A 206 -8.95 10.64 6.90
CA ALA A 206 -9.62 9.64 7.73
C ALA A 206 -8.75 9.24 8.93
N LEU A 207 -7.48 8.91 8.68
CA LEU A 207 -6.52 8.51 9.71
C LEU A 207 -6.26 9.67 10.70
N THR A 208 -6.01 10.88 10.20
CA THR A 208 -5.82 12.07 11.05
C THR A 208 -7.05 12.36 11.91
N THR A 209 -8.25 12.25 11.33
CA THR A 209 -9.52 12.49 12.03
C THR A 209 -9.79 11.45 13.11
N SER A 210 -9.26 10.24 12.94
CA SER A 210 -9.35 9.18 13.94
C SER A 210 -8.61 9.54 15.23
N GLY A 211 -7.51 10.29 15.13
CA GLY A 211 -6.63 10.63 16.25
C GLY A 211 -5.74 9.47 16.71
N VAL A 212 -5.67 8.39 15.95
CA VAL A 212 -4.89 7.18 16.27
C VAL A 212 -3.59 7.18 15.45
N HIS A 213 -2.48 6.93 16.12
CA HIS A 213 -1.20 6.60 15.49
C HIS A 213 -1.08 5.08 15.43
N PHE A 214 -0.80 4.54 14.23
CA PHE A 214 -0.70 3.10 14.02
C PHE A 214 0.75 2.63 14.17
N GLU A 215 0.97 1.45 14.73
CA GLU A 215 2.31 0.87 14.60
C GLU A 215 2.51 0.34 13.19
N THR A 216 1.48 -0.27 12.60
CA THR A 216 1.55 -0.73 11.22
C THR A 216 0.30 -0.36 10.43
N LEU A 217 0.51 0.22 9.26
CA LEU A 217 -0.49 0.43 8.25
C LEU A 217 -0.24 -0.53 7.09
N PHE A 218 -1.12 -1.49 6.90
CA PHE A 218 -1.05 -2.42 5.79
C PHE A 218 -2.08 -2.03 4.72
N MET A 219 -1.57 -1.49 3.61
CA MET A 219 -2.37 -1.26 2.42
C MET A 219 -2.38 -2.54 1.58
N ASP A 220 -3.26 -3.48 1.93
CA ASP A 220 -3.46 -4.74 1.20
C ASP A 220 -4.27 -4.51 -0.09
N ALA A 221 -3.70 -3.70 -0.99
CA ALA A 221 -4.23 -3.30 -2.28
C ALA A 221 -3.08 -3.16 -3.28
N CYS A 222 -3.33 -3.39 -4.57
CA CYS A 222 -2.28 -3.37 -5.61
C CYS A 222 -1.62 -1.98 -5.75
N LEU A 223 -0.35 -1.94 -6.18
CA LEU A 223 0.34 -0.71 -6.59
C LEU A 223 0.49 0.37 -5.48
N MET A 224 0.33 0.01 -4.21
CA MET A 224 0.35 0.96 -3.09
C MET A 224 1.76 1.33 -2.61
N ASN A 225 2.79 0.57 -3.02
CA ASN A 225 4.17 0.87 -2.69
C ASN A 225 4.75 1.95 -3.64
N ASN A 226 4.23 3.18 -3.51
CA ASN A 226 4.65 4.35 -4.26
C ASN A 226 5.03 5.49 -3.31
N LEU A 227 5.99 6.33 -3.72
CA LEU A 227 6.53 7.40 -2.88
C LEU A 227 5.45 8.40 -2.47
N GLU A 228 4.45 8.62 -3.32
CA GLU A 228 3.33 9.51 -3.04
C GLU A 228 2.58 9.11 -1.77
N TYR A 229 2.16 7.84 -1.66
CA TYR A 229 1.50 7.33 -0.46
C TYR A 229 2.44 7.19 0.74
N GLN A 230 3.70 6.74 0.52
CA GLN A 230 4.65 6.58 1.63
C GLN A 230 4.89 7.90 2.36
N PHE A 231 5.08 9.00 1.62
CA PHE A 231 5.29 10.34 2.21
C PHE A 231 4.00 10.93 2.77
N GLU A 232 2.85 10.72 2.11
CA GLU A 232 1.56 11.25 2.57
C GLU A 232 1.12 10.62 3.90
N LEU A 233 1.64 9.44 4.29
CA LEU A 233 1.20 8.70 5.47
C LEU A 233 2.28 8.53 6.55
N HIS A 234 3.52 8.96 6.30
CA HIS A 234 4.69 8.60 7.13
C HIS A 234 4.60 9.01 8.62
N ASP A 235 3.78 10.00 8.97
CA ASP A 235 3.67 10.60 10.30
C ASP A 235 2.44 10.09 11.05
N LEU A 236 1.70 9.16 10.44
CA LEU A 236 0.49 8.55 11.00
C LEU A 236 0.71 7.08 11.36
N CYS A 237 1.87 6.52 11.00
CA CYS A 237 2.23 5.14 11.31
C CYS A 237 3.74 4.96 11.47
N ASP A 238 4.18 3.90 12.16
CA ASP A 238 5.62 3.56 12.30
C ASP A 238 6.14 2.68 11.15
N TYR A 239 5.27 1.80 10.63
CA TYR A 239 5.56 0.93 9.49
C TYR A 239 4.42 0.92 8.47
N VAL A 240 4.78 0.86 7.20
CA VAL A 240 3.84 0.62 6.08
C VAL A 240 4.16 -0.73 5.44
N ILE A 241 3.14 -1.56 5.24
CA ILE A 241 3.23 -2.72 4.36
C ILE A 241 2.45 -2.40 3.09
N ALA A 242 3.09 -2.57 1.93
CA ALA A 242 2.45 -2.33 0.65
C ALA A 242 3.09 -3.15 -0.48
N PRO A 243 2.31 -3.65 -1.45
CA PRO A 243 2.83 -4.22 -2.68
C PRO A 243 3.07 -3.14 -3.74
N THR A 244 4.09 -3.31 -4.57
CA THR A 244 4.38 -2.45 -5.72
C THR A 244 3.64 -2.89 -6.96
N TYR A 245 3.42 -4.19 -7.10
CA TYR A 245 2.72 -4.80 -8.23
C TYR A 245 1.28 -5.18 -7.89
N SER A 246 0.62 -5.82 -8.85
CA SER A 246 -0.68 -6.44 -8.65
C SER A 246 -0.54 -7.70 -7.81
N LYS A 247 -1.33 -7.85 -6.75
CA LYS A 247 -1.30 -9.02 -5.86
C LYS A 247 -2.35 -10.07 -6.28
N PRO A 248 -2.17 -11.34 -5.90
CA PRO A 248 -3.18 -12.37 -6.12
C PRO A 248 -4.43 -12.09 -5.28
N SER A 249 -5.58 -12.51 -5.78
CA SER A 249 -6.82 -12.48 -4.99
C SER A 249 -6.76 -13.46 -3.81
N ILE A 250 -6.03 -14.58 -3.93
CA ILE A 250 -5.96 -15.66 -2.94
C ILE A 250 -5.01 -15.38 -1.76
N ASP A 251 -5.06 -16.28 -0.76
CA ASP A 251 -4.35 -16.39 0.52
C ASP A 251 -3.29 -15.32 0.83
N GLY A 252 -3.42 -14.60 1.94
CA GLY A 252 -2.40 -13.66 2.42
C GLY A 252 -1.78 -14.09 3.76
N ALA A 253 -1.85 -15.36 4.13
CA ALA A 253 -1.38 -15.89 5.42
C ALA A 253 -1.90 -15.08 6.62
N TYR A 254 -3.17 -14.67 6.58
CA TYR A 254 -3.77 -13.73 7.52
C TYR A 254 -3.79 -14.27 8.96
N ARG A 255 -3.85 -15.59 9.14
CA ARG A 255 -3.67 -16.26 10.44
C ARG A 255 -2.34 -15.92 11.11
N MET A 256 -1.29 -15.65 10.32
CA MET A 256 0.04 -15.39 10.86
C MET A 256 0.13 -14.02 11.53
N ILE A 257 -0.67 -13.04 11.12
CA ILE A 257 -0.61 -11.68 11.69
C ILE A 257 -0.86 -11.71 13.21
N PRO A 258 -1.99 -12.25 13.74
CA PRO A 258 -2.15 -12.39 15.18
C PRO A 258 -1.12 -13.35 15.81
N GLU A 259 -0.64 -14.38 15.11
CA GLU A 259 0.40 -15.29 15.64
C GLU A 259 1.73 -14.57 15.91
N VAL A 260 2.18 -13.70 15.00
CA VAL A 260 3.45 -12.97 15.15
C VAL A 260 3.29 -11.80 16.12
N LEU A 261 2.17 -11.06 16.06
CA LEU A 261 1.92 -9.91 16.95
C LEU A 261 1.55 -10.33 18.38
N GLY A 262 0.99 -11.52 18.55
CA GLY A 262 0.60 -12.07 19.85
C GLY A 262 1.75 -12.63 20.67
N GLN A 263 3.00 -12.58 20.19
CA GLN A 263 4.15 -13.07 20.95
C GLN A 263 4.41 -12.17 22.19
N PRO A 264 4.74 -12.74 23.38
CA PRO A 264 4.91 -11.96 24.62
C PRO A 264 5.94 -10.82 24.56
N MET A 265 6.93 -10.92 23.68
CA MET A 265 7.95 -9.92 23.39
C MET A 265 8.17 -9.86 21.88
N VAL A 266 7.22 -9.26 21.16
CA VAL A 266 7.31 -9.16 19.71
C VAL A 266 8.39 -8.16 19.29
N ASP A 267 9.31 -8.62 18.44
CA ASP A 267 10.13 -7.75 17.60
C ASP A 267 9.30 -7.46 16.34
N ILE A 268 8.75 -6.25 16.26
CA ILE A 268 7.81 -5.89 15.19
C ILE A 268 8.45 -6.01 13.81
N GLU A 269 9.70 -5.58 13.64
CA GLU A 269 10.36 -5.63 12.33
C GLU A 269 10.56 -7.07 11.87
N LYS A 270 10.99 -7.94 12.78
CA LYS A 270 11.09 -9.38 12.51
C LYS A 270 9.73 -10.02 12.23
N ALA A 271 8.69 -9.64 12.98
CA ALA A 271 7.33 -10.15 12.77
C ALA A 271 6.78 -9.77 11.37
N LEU A 272 7.00 -8.53 10.95
CA LEU A 272 6.58 -8.06 9.62
C LEU A 272 7.41 -8.70 8.50
N ASP A 273 8.72 -8.89 8.71
CA ASP A 273 9.60 -9.64 7.79
C ASP A 273 9.11 -11.07 7.58
N GLU A 274 8.87 -11.82 8.66
CA GLU A 274 8.40 -13.20 8.62
C GLU A 274 7.03 -13.32 7.93
N TYR A 275 6.12 -12.39 8.20
CA TYR A 275 4.81 -12.33 7.55
C TYR A 275 4.91 -12.08 6.04
N CYS A 276 5.64 -11.04 5.62
CA CYS A 276 5.78 -10.71 4.19
C CYS A 276 6.49 -11.82 3.41
N LYS A 277 7.49 -12.46 4.03
CA LYS A 277 8.15 -13.63 3.48
C LYS A 277 7.17 -14.77 3.24
N ALA A 278 6.37 -15.11 4.26
CA ALA A 278 5.41 -16.20 4.17
C ALA A 278 4.33 -15.93 3.11
N CYS A 279 3.86 -14.69 2.99
CA CYS A 279 2.90 -14.28 1.96
C CYS A 279 3.44 -14.56 0.55
N VAL A 280 4.61 -14.01 0.22
CA VAL A 280 5.18 -14.14 -1.12
C VAL A 280 5.55 -15.59 -1.43
N GLN A 281 6.07 -16.34 -0.44
CA GLN A 281 6.35 -17.78 -0.60
C GLN A 281 5.09 -18.60 -0.84
N SER A 282 3.97 -18.26 -0.19
CA SER A 282 2.68 -18.93 -0.42
C SER A 282 2.19 -18.67 -1.85
N TRP A 283 2.26 -17.41 -2.31
CA TRP A 283 1.89 -17.04 -3.67
C TRP A 283 2.73 -17.76 -4.73
N ASP A 284 4.04 -17.86 -4.53
CA ASP A 284 4.92 -18.62 -5.42
C ASP A 284 4.55 -20.11 -5.45
N LYS A 285 4.25 -20.70 -4.28
CA LYS A 285 3.93 -22.14 -4.17
C LYS A 285 2.60 -22.48 -4.85
N ASP A 286 1.56 -21.70 -4.61
CA ASP A 286 0.22 -21.98 -5.13
C ASP A 286 0.15 -21.83 -6.66
N MET A 287 1.10 -21.10 -7.26
CA MET A 287 1.08 -20.75 -8.68
C MET A 287 2.17 -21.45 -9.52
N ASN A 288 3.18 -22.06 -8.90
CA ASN A 288 4.12 -23.00 -9.56
C ASN A 288 3.46 -24.33 -9.99
N ALA A 289 2.14 -24.48 -9.91
CA ALA A 289 1.41 -25.67 -10.32
C ALA A 289 1.12 -25.75 -11.83
N ASP A 290 1.29 -24.66 -12.61
CA ASP A 290 1.00 -24.67 -14.06
C ASP A 290 2.09 -24.15 -15.02
N ASP A 291 3.21 -23.58 -14.53
CA ASP A 291 4.38 -23.11 -15.33
C ASP A 291 4.06 -22.15 -16.50
N THR A 292 2.81 -21.69 -16.67
CA THR A 292 2.37 -20.93 -17.86
C THR A 292 1.81 -19.53 -17.56
N THR A 293 1.65 -19.17 -16.28
CA THR A 293 1.11 -17.86 -15.85
C THR A 293 2.18 -17.06 -15.10
N PRO A 294 2.78 -16.01 -15.71
CA PRO A 294 3.71 -15.11 -15.03
C PRO A 294 3.09 -14.43 -13.79
N VAL A 295 3.79 -14.47 -12.65
CA VAL A 295 3.33 -13.90 -11.37
C VAL A 295 4.21 -12.73 -10.96
N TYR A 296 3.70 -11.50 -11.05
CA TYR A 296 4.42 -10.27 -10.70
C TYR A 296 3.90 -9.76 -9.36
N THR A 297 4.36 -10.32 -8.23
CA THR A 297 3.86 -9.97 -6.90
C THR A 297 5.00 -9.70 -5.95
N ASP A 298 4.82 -8.72 -5.06
CA ASP A 298 5.82 -8.35 -4.07
C ASP A 298 5.15 -7.84 -2.79
N MET A 299 5.94 -7.76 -1.72
CA MET A 299 5.57 -7.16 -0.45
C MET A 299 6.76 -6.39 0.11
N THR A 300 6.56 -5.12 0.41
CA THR A 300 7.57 -4.26 1.01
C THR A 300 7.10 -3.76 2.38
N VAL A 301 7.99 -3.80 3.37
CA VAL A 301 7.82 -3.20 4.69
C VAL A 301 8.71 -1.97 4.78
N THR A 302 8.09 -0.82 4.93
CA THR A 302 8.74 0.50 5.03
C THR A 302 8.69 1.00 6.47
N ARG A 303 9.84 1.37 7.02
CA ARG A 303 10.01 2.13 8.26
C ARG A 303 9.81 3.62 7.98
N THR A 304 8.72 4.19 8.46
CA THR A 304 8.30 5.55 8.10
C THR A 304 9.18 6.62 8.75
N ALA A 305 9.78 6.33 9.91
CA ALA A 305 10.68 7.25 10.61
C ALA A 305 11.91 7.68 9.77
N SER A 306 12.28 6.88 8.76
CA SER A 306 13.40 7.17 7.84
C SER A 306 12.98 7.98 6.60
N ILE A 307 11.68 8.07 6.30
CA ILE A 307 11.15 8.79 5.13
C ILE A 307 11.59 10.27 5.09
N PRO A 308 11.64 11.03 6.20
CA PRO A 308 12.13 12.41 6.16
C PRO A 308 13.58 12.53 5.66
N GLN A 309 14.44 11.55 5.96
CA GLN A 309 15.82 11.56 5.49
C GLN A 309 15.92 11.20 4.01
N LEU A 310 15.14 10.20 3.55
CA LEU A 310 14.99 9.89 2.13
C LEU A 310 14.47 11.11 1.35
N GLY A 311 13.47 11.81 1.90
CA GLY A 311 12.91 13.03 1.33
C GLY A 311 13.94 14.14 1.11
N LYS A 312 14.85 14.36 2.07
CA LYS A 312 15.95 15.32 1.90
C LYS A 312 16.88 14.93 0.75
N MET A 313 17.21 13.64 0.63
CA MET A 313 18.07 13.15 -0.45
C MET A 313 17.39 13.29 -1.81
N LEU A 314 16.11 12.90 -1.90
CA LEU A 314 15.31 13.06 -3.11
C LEU A 314 15.16 14.53 -3.51
N ARG A 315 14.98 15.44 -2.55
CA ARG A 315 14.95 16.88 -2.81
C ARG A 315 16.28 17.37 -3.42
N GLN A 316 17.41 17.00 -2.82
CA GLN A 316 18.71 17.37 -3.37
C GLN A 316 18.91 16.80 -4.78
N PHE A 317 18.46 15.57 -5.00
CA PHE A 317 18.46 14.94 -6.32
C PHE A 317 17.65 15.76 -7.32
N THR A 318 16.39 16.05 -7.01
CA THR A 318 15.48 16.78 -7.90
C THR A 318 15.94 18.20 -8.17
N ASP A 319 16.49 18.90 -7.18
CA ASP A 319 17.07 20.24 -7.35
C ASP A 319 18.21 20.24 -8.38
N ARG A 320 19.16 19.30 -8.26
CA ARG A 320 20.28 19.16 -9.20
C ARG A 320 19.83 18.71 -10.58
N LEU A 321 18.86 17.79 -10.65
CA LEU A 321 18.29 17.32 -11.92
C LEU A 321 17.66 18.47 -12.70
N CYS A 322 16.81 19.27 -12.04
CA CYS A 322 16.14 20.41 -12.65
C CYS A 322 17.14 21.48 -13.13
N ASP A 323 18.14 21.80 -12.30
CA ASP A 323 19.19 22.77 -12.65
C ASP A 323 20.02 22.29 -13.84
N THR A 324 20.44 21.02 -13.83
CA THR A 324 21.22 20.41 -14.92
C THR A 324 20.43 20.40 -16.23
N TYR A 325 19.14 20.07 -16.20
CA TYR A 325 18.33 20.05 -17.41
C TYR A 325 18.18 21.46 -18.01
N THR A 326 18.02 22.47 -17.16
CA THR A 326 17.80 23.87 -17.55
C THR A 326 19.10 24.54 -18.02
N ASN A 327 20.18 24.37 -17.26
CA ASN A 327 21.41 25.17 -17.37
C ASN A 327 22.64 24.35 -17.81
N GLY A 328 22.53 23.02 -17.83
CA GLY A 328 23.63 22.12 -18.18
C GLY A 328 23.96 22.09 -19.67
N THR A 329 24.89 21.21 -20.02
CA THR A 329 25.32 20.98 -21.41
C THR A 329 24.32 20.14 -22.20
N ASP A 330 24.41 20.16 -23.53
CA ASP A 330 23.60 19.27 -24.39
C ASP A 330 23.88 17.79 -24.11
N ALA A 331 25.12 17.44 -23.76
CA ALA A 331 25.48 16.07 -23.40
C ALA A 331 24.77 15.62 -22.11
N GLN A 332 24.68 16.50 -21.11
CA GLN A 332 23.97 16.22 -19.86
C GLN A 332 22.46 16.06 -20.08
N ARG A 333 21.85 16.97 -20.87
CA ARG A 333 20.44 16.82 -21.27
C ARG A 333 20.19 15.52 -22.01
N ALA A 334 21.02 15.19 -23.00
CA ALA A 334 20.90 13.95 -23.74
C ALA A 334 21.03 12.71 -22.85
N ALA A 335 21.92 12.74 -21.84
CA ALA A 335 22.03 11.66 -20.87
C ALA A 335 20.75 11.51 -20.02
N ILE A 336 20.19 12.63 -19.55
CA ILE A 336 18.92 12.67 -18.79
C ILE A 336 17.77 12.10 -19.63
N ASP A 337 17.61 12.57 -20.87
CA ASP A 337 16.57 12.09 -21.78
C ASP A 337 16.75 10.59 -22.04
N SER A 338 17.99 10.14 -22.28
CA SER A 338 18.31 8.73 -22.49
C SER A 338 17.92 7.85 -21.30
N CYS A 339 18.20 8.29 -20.07
CA CYS A 339 17.78 7.60 -18.85
C CYS A 339 16.26 7.60 -18.69
N THR A 340 15.60 8.72 -18.98
CA THR A 340 14.14 8.87 -18.87
C THR A 340 13.40 7.98 -19.85
N ALA A 341 13.83 7.94 -21.12
CA ALA A 341 13.27 7.04 -22.14
C ALA A 341 13.37 5.55 -21.76
N ARG A 342 14.30 5.18 -20.86
CA ARG A 342 14.51 3.81 -20.35
C ARG A 342 14.00 3.59 -18.92
N ALA A 343 13.26 4.54 -18.35
CA ALA A 343 12.65 4.37 -17.04
C ALA A 343 11.83 3.08 -17.01
N THR A 344 11.96 2.29 -15.95
CA THR A 344 11.28 0.99 -15.85
C THR A 344 9.86 1.24 -15.37
N LYS A 345 8.86 0.88 -16.19
CA LYS A 345 7.45 1.06 -15.86
C LYS A 345 7.00 -0.10 -14.98
N VAL A 346 6.19 0.18 -13.97
CA VAL A 346 5.77 -0.86 -13.00
C VAL A 346 4.61 -1.65 -13.56
N GLN A 347 3.62 -0.98 -14.13
CA GLN A 347 2.47 -1.64 -14.74
C GLN A 347 2.12 -1.01 -16.09
N LEU A 348 1.86 -1.86 -17.09
CA LEU A 348 1.66 -1.47 -18.49
C LEU A 348 0.68 -0.32 -18.69
N ASN A 349 -0.41 -0.31 -17.92
CA ASN A 349 -1.49 0.65 -18.11
C ASN A 349 -1.37 1.89 -17.23
N GLN A 350 -0.43 1.91 -16.28
CA GLN A 350 -0.34 2.93 -15.24
C GLN A 350 0.90 3.81 -15.45
N PRO A 351 0.84 5.11 -15.10
CA PRO A 351 1.95 6.04 -15.30
C PRO A 351 3.02 5.96 -14.17
N ASN A 352 3.14 4.81 -13.50
CA ASN A 352 4.05 4.61 -12.38
C ASN A 352 5.32 3.87 -12.80
N TYR A 353 6.46 4.35 -12.31
CA TYR A 353 7.80 3.92 -12.70
C TYR A 353 8.67 3.66 -11.49
N ASP A 354 9.67 2.78 -11.64
CA ASP A 354 10.66 2.49 -10.61
C ASP A 354 11.50 3.74 -10.29
N ALA A 355 11.18 4.35 -9.15
CA ALA A 355 11.74 5.62 -8.73
C ALA A 355 13.23 5.48 -8.39
N ILE A 356 13.59 4.45 -7.61
CA ILE A 356 14.94 4.29 -7.11
C ILE A 356 15.88 3.88 -8.24
N LYS A 357 15.46 3.00 -9.15
CA LYS A 357 16.25 2.67 -10.34
C LYS A 357 16.40 3.88 -11.27
N TYR A 358 15.37 4.72 -11.41
CA TYR A 358 15.46 5.94 -12.20
C TYR A 358 16.48 6.93 -11.62
N VAL A 359 16.41 7.18 -10.30
CA VAL A 359 17.41 7.99 -9.56
C VAL A 359 18.82 7.41 -9.74
N ARG A 360 19.01 6.10 -9.49
CA ARG A 360 20.30 5.41 -9.66
C ARG A 360 20.86 5.58 -11.07
N SER A 361 20.02 5.45 -12.09
CA SER A 361 20.42 5.60 -13.50
C SER A 361 20.88 7.02 -13.82
N LEU A 362 20.17 8.04 -13.34
CA LEU A 362 20.52 9.45 -13.55
C LEU A 362 21.78 9.86 -12.80
N VAL A 363 21.93 9.43 -11.53
CA VAL A 363 23.14 9.70 -10.74
C VAL A 363 24.37 9.08 -11.40
N THR A 364 24.25 7.86 -11.92
CA THR A 364 25.34 7.16 -12.60
C THR A 364 25.72 7.83 -13.93
N ALA A 365 24.73 8.36 -14.65
CA ALA A 365 24.94 9.00 -15.94
C ALA A 365 25.49 10.44 -15.83
N LEU A 366 25.47 11.03 -14.63
CA LEU A 366 25.88 12.41 -14.36
C LEU A 366 26.84 12.50 -13.15
N PRO A 367 27.98 11.80 -13.18
CA PRO A 367 28.91 11.76 -12.04
C PRO A 367 29.43 13.16 -11.65
N GLU A 368 29.57 14.07 -12.61
CA GLU A 368 30.01 15.45 -12.37
C GLU A 368 28.95 16.33 -11.67
N VAL A 369 27.68 15.95 -11.72
CA VAL A 369 26.56 16.67 -11.08
C VAL A 369 26.35 16.18 -9.64
N TYR A 370 26.41 14.86 -9.46
CA TYR A 370 26.06 14.26 -8.17
C TYR A 370 27.28 14.02 -7.29
N GLY A 371 28.44 13.76 -7.89
CA GLY A 371 29.65 13.33 -7.18
C GLY A 371 29.58 11.87 -6.74
N ASP A 372 30.72 11.32 -6.37
CA ASP A 372 30.89 9.89 -6.12
C ASP A 372 30.11 9.39 -4.89
N ASP A 373 29.96 10.23 -3.86
CA ASP A 373 29.33 9.84 -2.59
C ASP A 373 27.80 9.87 -2.62
N PHE A 374 27.19 10.61 -3.55
CA PHE A 374 25.74 10.84 -3.55
C PHE A 374 24.96 9.54 -3.76
N PHE A 375 25.47 8.66 -4.64
CA PHE A 375 24.88 7.35 -4.86
C PHE A 375 24.80 6.54 -3.56
N LYS A 376 25.89 6.53 -2.79
CA LYS A 376 25.95 5.83 -1.50
C LYS A 376 25.01 6.47 -0.49
N GLN A 377 25.01 7.79 -0.36
CA GLN A 377 24.15 8.49 0.62
C GLN A 377 22.66 8.29 0.32
N MET A 378 22.27 8.28 -0.96
CA MET A 378 20.91 7.97 -1.39
C MET A 378 20.57 6.50 -1.09
N GLY A 379 21.49 5.59 -1.39
CA GLY A 379 21.36 4.16 -1.07
C GLY A 379 21.15 3.93 0.43
N ASP A 380 22.02 4.49 1.28
CA ASP A 380 21.90 4.40 2.73
C ASP A 380 20.56 4.98 3.24
N ALA A 381 20.10 6.10 2.68
CA ALA A 381 18.82 6.70 3.06
C ALA A 381 17.63 5.83 2.68
N PHE A 382 17.67 5.19 1.51
CA PHE A 382 16.68 4.22 1.06
C PHE A 382 16.71 2.95 1.91
N ASP A 383 17.88 2.34 2.12
CA ASP A 383 18.02 1.10 2.88
C ASP A 383 17.53 1.28 4.34
N ASN A 384 17.73 2.46 4.93
CA ASN A 384 17.19 2.79 6.25
C ASN A 384 15.66 2.85 6.29
N CYS A 385 14.98 3.01 5.15
CA CYS A 385 13.53 2.92 5.04
C CYS A 385 13.06 1.47 4.93
N ILE A 386 13.88 0.54 4.44
CA ILE A 386 13.44 -0.83 4.20
C ILE A 386 13.67 -1.70 5.43
N VAL A 387 12.60 -2.36 5.89
CA VAL A 387 12.68 -3.44 6.88
C VAL A 387 12.77 -4.78 6.15
N ALA A 388 11.91 -4.97 5.16
CA ALA A 388 11.82 -6.21 4.38
C ALA A 388 11.30 -5.93 2.97
N GLN A 389 11.79 -6.69 2.00
CA GLN A 389 11.30 -6.72 0.63
C GLN A 389 11.33 -8.15 0.13
N TYR A 390 10.18 -8.62 -0.32
CA TYR A 390 10.02 -9.94 -0.90
C TYR A 390 9.38 -9.84 -2.27
N PHE A 391 9.97 -10.52 -3.25
CA PHE A 391 9.53 -10.55 -4.63
C PHE A 391 9.26 -11.99 -5.03
N SER A 392 8.27 -12.21 -5.87
CA SER A 392 7.99 -13.53 -6.45
C SER A 392 9.22 -14.09 -7.18
N HIS A 393 9.25 -15.41 -7.33
CA HIS A 393 10.29 -16.09 -8.10
C HIS A 393 10.44 -15.49 -9.50
N TYR A 394 9.32 -15.22 -10.16
CA TYR A 394 9.27 -14.63 -11.49
C TYR A 394 9.95 -13.24 -11.53
N LEU A 395 9.58 -12.31 -10.63
CA LEU A 395 10.21 -10.98 -10.58
C LEU A 395 11.73 -11.08 -10.36
N THR A 396 12.15 -12.06 -9.56
CA THR A 396 13.56 -12.28 -9.24
C THR A 396 14.35 -12.76 -10.45
N ILE A 397 13.91 -13.82 -11.15
CA ILE A 397 14.64 -14.38 -12.29
C ILE A 397 14.68 -13.42 -13.49
N HIS A 398 13.66 -12.58 -13.63
CA HIS A 398 13.56 -11.60 -14.71
C HIS A 398 14.13 -10.21 -14.35
N LYS A 399 14.61 -10.03 -13.10
CA LYS A 399 15.20 -8.77 -12.60
C LYS A 399 14.25 -7.57 -12.64
N TYR A 400 13.00 -7.79 -12.22
CA TYR A 400 11.93 -6.78 -12.12
C TYR A 400 11.55 -6.47 -10.67
N MET A 401 12.55 -6.41 -9.80
CA MET A 401 12.36 -5.95 -8.43
C MET A 401 12.24 -4.43 -8.46
N VAL A 402 11.12 -3.90 -7.97
CA VAL A 402 10.87 -2.46 -7.87
C VAL A 402 10.83 -2.07 -6.40
N ASP A 403 11.62 -1.07 -6.06
CA ASP A 403 11.80 -0.61 -4.69
C ASP A 403 10.63 0.26 -4.22
N TYR A 404 10.44 1.39 -4.90
CA TYR A 404 9.28 2.25 -4.80
C TYR A 404 8.91 2.72 -6.19
N SER A 405 7.61 2.85 -6.44
CA SER A 405 7.13 3.49 -7.66
C SER A 405 6.88 4.99 -7.48
N VAL A 406 6.89 5.75 -8.57
CA VAL A 406 6.53 7.17 -8.61
C VAL A 406 5.88 7.52 -9.95
N LEU A 407 5.02 8.53 -9.98
CA LEU A 407 4.53 9.10 -11.22
C LEU A 407 5.70 9.66 -12.06
N LEU A 408 5.74 9.28 -13.34
CA LEU A 408 6.56 9.96 -14.35
C LEU A 408 5.72 10.34 -15.56
N GLY A 409 6.21 11.33 -16.29
CA GLY A 409 5.59 11.90 -17.46
C GLY A 409 6.49 12.94 -18.09
N ALA A 410 5.95 13.75 -19.00
CA ALA A 410 6.69 14.81 -19.69
C ALA A 410 5.83 16.07 -19.83
N GLU A 411 6.46 17.23 -19.73
CA GLU A 411 5.83 18.56 -19.87
C GLU A 411 4.62 18.72 -18.93
N GLY A 412 4.73 18.17 -17.72
CA GLY A 412 3.69 18.18 -16.68
C GLY A 412 2.53 17.22 -16.96
N ALA A 413 2.55 16.55 -18.11
CA ALA A 413 1.55 15.57 -18.51
C ALA A 413 1.94 14.14 -18.11
N TYR A 414 0.96 13.27 -17.98
CA TYR A 414 1.13 11.83 -17.77
C TYR A 414 0.18 11.05 -18.66
N ALA A 415 0.47 9.76 -18.88
CA ALA A 415 -0.26 8.96 -19.86
C ALA A 415 -0.66 7.58 -19.33
N TYR A 416 -1.92 7.22 -19.58
CA TYR A 416 -2.38 5.83 -19.51
C TYR A 416 -2.28 5.21 -20.90
N ILE A 417 -1.75 4.00 -20.99
CA ILE A 417 -1.66 3.25 -22.24
C ILE A 417 -2.56 2.02 -22.13
N PHE A 418 -3.41 1.81 -23.13
CA PHE A 418 -4.24 0.63 -23.27
C PHE A 418 -3.53 -0.40 -24.13
N TRP A 419 -3.70 -1.66 -23.74
CA TRP A 419 -3.01 -2.79 -24.33
C TRP A 419 -4.03 -3.83 -24.74
N GLU A 420 -3.92 -4.29 -25.98
CA GLU A 420 -4.72 -5.37 -26.52
C GLU A 420 -3.90 -6.66 -26.62
N ASP A 421 -4.56 -7.78 -26.35
CA ASP A 421 -3.98 -9.10 -26.59
C ASP A 421 -4.09 -9.43 -28.08
N ASN A 422 -2.98 -9.87 -28.66
CA ASN A 422 -2.99 -10.46 -30.00
C ASN A 422 -3.56 -11.88 -29.89
N PRO A 423 -4.75 -12.16 -30.44
CA PRO A 423 -5.40 -13.45 -30.27
C PRO A 423 -4.66 -14.61 -30.96
N LYS A 424 -3.70 -14.32 -31.85
CA LYS A 424 -2.92 -15.34 -32.57
C LYS A 424 -1.60 -15.68 -31.88
N THR A 425 -0.92 -14.69 -31.32
CA THR A 425 0.42 -14.85 -30.73
C THR A 425 0.40 -14.83 -29.20
N GLY A 426 -0.67 -14.31 -28.59
CA GLY A 426 -0.77 -14.09 -27.14
C GLY A 426 0.03 -12.88 -26.64
N SER A 427 0.79 -12.20 -27.52
CA SER A 427 1.55 -10.98 -27.19
C SER A 427 0.64 -9.78 -27.00
N LYS A 428 1.02 -8.85 -26.13
CA LYS A 428 0.32 -7.57 -25.99
C LYS A 428 0.91 -6.52 -26.91
N HIS A 429 0.04 -5.67 -27.46
CA HIS A 429 0.45 -4.48 -28.20
C HIS A 429 -0.33 -3.28 -27.68
N PRO A 430 0.29 -2.09 -27.63
CA PRO A 430 -0.42 -0.89 -27.23
C PRO A 430 -1.37 -0.46 -28.36
N ASP A 431 -2.64 -0.23 -28.02
CA ASP A 431 -3.70 0.17 -28.96
C ASP A 431 -3.98 1.68 -28.92
N GLY A 432 -3.77 2.29 -27.76
CA GLY A 432 -3.94 3.72 -27.59
C GLY A 432 -3.82 4.12 -26.14
N GLY A 433 -4.39 5.25 -25.77
CA GLY A 433 -4.27 5.76 -24.41
C GLY A 433 -4.92 7.11 -24.21
N TYR A 434 -4.72 7.66 -23.02
CA TYR A 434 -5.07 9.05 -22.72
C TYR A 434 -3.86 9.76 -22.15
N VAL A 435 -3.59 10.95 -22.68
CA VAL A 435 -2.62 11.89 -22.10
C VAL A 435 -3.41 12.93 -21.32
N TYR A 436 -3.09 13.06 -20.04
CA TYR A 436 -3.62 14.05 -19.12
C TYR A 436 -2.58 15.16 -18.97
N ALA A 437 -2.93 16.36 -19.41
CA ALA A 437 -2.09 17.53 -19.34
C ALA A 437 -2.19 18.22 -17.98
N GLU A 438 -1.13 18.93 -17.61
CA GLU A 438 -1.03 19.64 -16.33
C GLU A 438 -2.14 20.67 -16.09
N ASN A 439 -2.69 21.25 -17.17
CA ASN A 439 -3.70 22.30 -17.15
C ASN A 439 -5.14 21.79 -16.95
N GLY A 440 -5.32 20.47 -16.83
CA GLY A 440 -6.64 19.88 -16.67
C GLY A 440 -7.28 19.34 -17.94
N ASP A 441 -6.60 19.45 -19.07
CA ASP A 441 -7.06 18.83 -20.30
C ASP A 441 -6.62 17.37 -20.38
N TYR A 442 -7.38 16.54 -21.08
CA TYR A 442 -6.94 15.23 -21.54
C TYR A 442 -7.35 15.02 -23.00
N GLN A 443 -6.61 14.16 -23.68
CA GLN A 443 -6.85 13.82 -25.08
C GLN A 443 -6.47 12.36 -25.36
N TYR A 444 -7.13 11.76 -26.36
CA TYR A 444 -6.82 10.39 -26.75
C TYR A 444 -5.50 10.34 -27.51
N LEU A 445 -4.63 9.42 -27.10
CA LEU A 445 -3.38 9.10 -27.76
C LEU A 445 -3.62 7.88 -28.63
N TYR A 446 -3.58 8.06 -29.95
CA TYR A 446 -3.62 6.94 -30.87
C TYR A 446 -2.21 6.45 -31.14
N LEU A 447 -1.99 5.14 -31.00
CA LEU A 447 -0.69 4.51 -31.20
C LEU A 447 -0.72 3.68 -32.48
N LYS A 448 0.29 3.86 -33.33
CA LYS A 448 0.49 3.06 -34.55
C LYS A 448 1.86 2.38 -34.51
N PRO A 449 1.96 1.10 -34.87
CA PRO A 449 3.27 0.48 -35.06
C PRO A 449 4.01 1.18 -36.21
N THR A 450 5.33 1.26 -36.08
CA THR A 450 6.23 1.72 -37.15
C THR A 450 6.58 0.57 -38.10
N ASP A 451 7.45 0.82 -39.09
CA ASP A 451 8.01 -0.22 -39.96
C ASP A 451 8.75 -1.31 -39.16
N ASN A 452 9.23 -0.97 -37.96
CA ASN A 452 9.66 -1.97 -36.97
C ASN A 452 8.49 -2.24 -36.00
N PRO A 453 7.96 -3.48 -35.93
CA PRO A 453 6.82 -3.83 -35.09
C PRO A 453 7.08 -3.70 -33.58
N GLU A 454 8.34 -3.57 -33.15
CA GLU A 454 8.71 -3.32 -31.75
C GLU A 454 8.54 -1.84 -31.35
N TYR A 455 8.41 -0.93 -32.32
CA TYR A 455 8.35 0.51 -32.07
C TYR A 455 7.00 1.08 -32.49
N TYR A 456 6.50 2.03 -31.69
CA TYR A 456 5.23 2.70 -31.89
C TYR A 456 5.42 4.21 -32.02
N THR A 457 4.64 4.83 -32.90
CA THR A 457 4.46 6.28 -32.94
C THR A 457 3.11 6.65 -32.34
N GLY A 458 3.04 7.81 -31.70
CA GLY A 458 1.83 8.32 -31.07
C GLY A 458 1.38 9.64 -31.67
N GLU A 459 0.09 9.77 -31.89
CA GLU A 459 -0.56 11.01 -32.33
C GLU A 459 -1.74 11.32 -31.39
N LEU A 460 -1.79 12.55 -30.87
CA LEU A 460 -2.94 13.01 -30.12
C LEU A 460 -4.08 13.35 -31.08
N ILE A 461 -5.24 12.70 -30.90
CA ILE A 461 -6.39 12.85 -31.79
C ILE A 461 -7.68 13.17 -31.02
N GLY A 462 -8.70 13.62 -31.75
CA GLY A 462 -9.99 13.98 -31.17
C GLY A 462 -9.99 15.33 -30.46
N ASN A 463 -11.11 15.68 -29.83
CA ASN A 463 -11.23 16.95 -29.11
C ASN A 463 -10.57 16.87 -27.74
N LYS A 464 -9.89 17.94 -27.34
CA LYS A 464 -9.47 18.14 -25.94
C LYS A 464 -10.71 18.17 -25.04
N ARG A 465 -10.62 17.49 -23.91
CA ARG A 465 -11.66 17.43 -22.88
C ARG A 465 -11.04 17.78 -21.54
N ASN A 466 -11.86 18.18 -20.57
CA ASN A 466 -11.38 18.51 -19.23
C ASN A 466 -11.66 17.34 -18.27
N TRP A 467 -10.69 16.97 -17.43
CA TRP A 467 -10.84 15.91 -16.43
C TRP A 467 -11.19 16.44 -15.03
N GLY A 468 -11.52 17.72 -14.90
CA GLY A 468 -12.10 18.32 -13.69
C GLY A 468 -11.09 18.96 -12.73
N SER A 469 -9.78 18.85 -12.97
CA SER A 469 -8.75 19.36 -12.05
C SER A 469 -7.44 19.72 -12.76
N THR A 470 -6.33 19.88 -12.04
CA THR A 470 -4.99 20.19 -12.58
C THR A 470 -3.92 19.48 -11.78
N LEU A 471 -2.70 19.35 -12.34
CA LEU A 471 -1.56 18.82 -11.60
C LEU A 471 -1.29 19.62 -10.31
N ALA A 472 -1.51 20.94 -10.35
CA ALA A 472 -1.31 21.83 -9.20
C ALA A 472 -2.35 21.62 -8.08
N ALA A 473 -3.59 21.27 -8.43
CA ALA A 473 -4.66 21.02 -7.45
C ALA A 473 -4.56 19.61 -6.82
N THR A 474 -3.88 18.68 -7.48
CA THR A 474 -3.78 17.27 -7.04
C THR A 474 -2.36 16.94 -6.58
N TYR A 475 -1.44 16.66 -7.50
CA TYR A 475 -0.08 16.19 -7.23
C TYR A 475 0.73 17.15 -6.35
N GLU A 476 0.71 18.45 -6.67
CA GLU A 476 1.51 19.47 -5.96
C GLU A 476 1.03 19.75 -4.53
N GLN A 477 -0.12 19.19 -4.16
CA GLN A 477 -0.65 19.29 -2.81
C GLN A 477 -0.18 18.16 -1.89
N LEU A 478 0.41 17.09 -2.44
CA LEU A 478 0.93 15.97 -1.65
C LEU A 478 2.13 16.38 -0.80
N ALA A 479 2.31 15.72 0.34
CA ALA A 479 3.50 15.83 1.18
C ALA A 479 4.77 15.47 0.40
N PHE A 480 4.70 14.44 -0.46
CA PHE A 480 5.81 14.05 -1.34
C PHE A 480 6.31 15.22 -2.17
N ASP A 481 5.43 15.86 -2.94
CA ASP A 481 5.83 16.94 -3.84
C ASP A 481 6.29 18.19 -3.08
N ARG A 482 5.64 18.52 -1.96
CA ARG A 482 6.05 19.66 -1.14
C ARG A 482 7.47 19.51 -0.57
N ILE A 483 7.90 18.29 -0.29
CA ILE A 483 9.24 17.99 0.22
C ILE A 483 10.25 17.90 -0.93
N VAL A 484 9.94 17.09 -1.94
CA VAL A 484 10.86 16.69 -3.01
C VAL A 484 10.89 17.67 -4.17
N GLY A 485 9.76 18.32 -4.47
CA GLY A 485 9.59 19.20 -5.63
C GLY A 485 9.56 18.45 -6.95
N TRP A 486 9.03 17.22 -6.96
CA TRP A 486 9.05 16.31 -8.11
C TRP A 486 8.27 16.84 -9.32
N SER A 487 7.18 17.56 -9.08
CA SER A 487 6.37 18.24 -10.09
C SER A 487 7.20 19.20 -10.96
N ARG A 488 8.24 19.83 -10.39
CA ARG A 488 9.18 20.67 -11.17
C ARG A 488 9.89 19.84 -12.22
N TRP A 489 10.30 18.62 -11.89
CA TRP A 489 10.90 17.70 -12.84
C TRP A 489 9.88 17.25 -13.89
N LEU A 490 8.66 16.87 -13.47
CA LEU A 490 7.60 16.48 -14.41
C LEU A 490 7.33 17.56 -15.46
N ARG A 491 7.33 18.85 -15.07
CA ARG A 491 7.13 20.00 -15.97
C ARG A 491 8.31 20.29 -16.88
N LEU A 492 9.54 20.12 -16.38
CA LEU A 492 10.76 20.43 -17.14
C LEU A 492 11.11 19.33 -18.15
N ASN A 493 10.86 18.07 -17.81
CA ASN A 493 11.20 16.92 -18.63
C ASN A 493 10.44 16.95 -19.96
N LYS A 494 11.15 16.85 -21.09
CA LYS A 494 10.54 16.78 -22.43
C LYS A 494 10.48 15.37 -23.00
N GLN A 495 11.20 14.44 -22.38
CA GLN A 495 11.28 13.06 -22.85
C GLN A 495 10.23 12.22 -22.14
N TRP A 496 9.25 11.70 -22.89
CA TRP A 496 8.33 10.71 -22.34
C TRP A 496 9.11 9.51 -21.79
N PRO A 497 8.80 9.03 -20.57
CA PRO A 497 9.38 7.81 -20.06
C PRO A 497 8.92 6.61 -20.90
N ASN A 498 9.51 5.43 -20.69
CA ASN A 498 9.12 4.23 -21.44
C ASN A 498 7.60 3.97 -21.32
N MET A 499 6.85 4.28 -22.37
CA MET A 499 5.39 4.10 -22.37
C MET A 499 4.98 2.67 -22.73
N PHE A 500 5.87 1.93 -23.41
CA PHE A 500 5.53 0.74 -24.18
C PHE A 500 6.01 -0.57 -23.55
N CYS A 501 6.52 -0.54 -22.33
CA CYS A 501 6.99 -1.74 -21.68
C CYS A 501 7.03 -1.53 -20.17
N ALA A 502 6.45 -2.45 -19.40
CA ALA A 502 6.84 -2.61 -18.00
C ALA A 502 8.33 -2.98 -17.95
N SER A 503 8.79 -3.70 -18.99
CA SER A 503 10.19 -4.00 -19.24
C SER A 503 10.43 -4.55 -20.64
N GLY A 504 11.68 -4.55 -21.15
CA GLY A 504 12.01 -5.12 -22.47
C GLY A 504 11.65 -6.61 -22.69
N LEU A 505 11.02 -7.29 -21.73
CA LEU A 505 10.50 -8.66 -21.84
C LEU A 505 9.02 -8.74 -22.27
N ASP A 506 8.24 -7.66 -22.27
CA ASP A 506 6.81 -7.72 -22.65
C ASP A 506 6.59 -7.93 -24.16
N PHE A 507 7.64 -7.77 -24.98
CA PHE A 507 7.61 -8.15 -26.40
C PHE A 507 7.70 -9.67 -26.62
N GLU A 508 8.09 -10.45 -25.61
CA GLU A 508 8.35 -11.90 -25.76
C GLU A 508 7.40 -12.81 -24.95
N LEU A 509 6.44 -12.26 -24.19
CA LEU A 509 5.60 -13.09 -23.31
C LEU A 509 4.15 -13.20 -23.80
N PRO A 510 3.63 -14.42 -24.02
CA PRO A 510 2.20 -14.65 -23.95
C PRO A 510 1.77 -14.53 -22.48
N MET A 511 0.92 -13.55 -22.19
CA MET A 511 0.35 -13.34 -20.86
C MET A 511 -0.94 -14.15 -20.68
N PRO A 512 -1.38 -14.37 -19.42
CA PRO A 512 -2.48 -15.26 -19.11
C PRO A 512 -3.74 -14.81 -19.84
N LYS A 513 -4.43 -15.76 -20.47
CA LYS A 513 -5.84 -15.54 -20.79
C LYS A 513 -6.53 -15.27 -19.47
N GLU A 514 -7.21 -14.14 -19.34
CA GLU A 514 -8.25 -14.02 -18.32
C GLU A 514 -9.14 -15.25 -18.47
N LYS A 515 -9.05 -16.18 -17.50
CA LYS A 515 -10.10 -17.16 -17.35
C LYS A 515 -11.31 -16.33 -16.95
N ASN A 516 -12.19 -16.08 -17.92
CA ASN A 516 -13.56 -15.65 -17.66
C ASN A 516 -14.09 -16.50 -16.49
N SER A 517 -14.19 -15.87 -15.33
CA SER A 517 -14.89 -16.39 -14.16
C SER A 517 -15.79 -15.30 -13.62
#